data_AF-A0A349MWF1-F1
#
_entry.id   AF-A0A349MWF1-F1
#
_cell.length_a   1.000
_cell.length_b   1.000
_cell.length_c   1.000
_cell.angle_alpha   90.00
_cell.angle_beta   90.00
_cell.angle_gamma   90.00
#
_symmetry.space_group_name_H-M   'P 1'
#
loop_
_entity.id
_entity.type
_entity.pdbx_description
1 polymer ?
#
loop_
_entity_poly.entity_id
_entity_poly.type
_entity_poly.pdbx_seq_one_letter_code
_entity_poly.pdbx_strand_id
1 'polypeptide(L)'
;MALNQHELFNKLLEQLNLEDQANQAAFTDAKITDMTVHEKSRTWSFAFHFTHILPFETFMNFSQRLNQAFSEIASVDFRIDSDDTEADISTIARYWTWAVSHSGLNEQFARQLCEGSTPTMDGERVII
;
A
#
# COMPACT_ATOMS: atom_id res chain seq x y z
N MET A 1 23.48 1.89 -17.40
CA MET A 1 22.76 0.73 -16.85
C MET A 1 21.56 1.30 -16.10
N ALA A 2 20.35 1.14 -16.62
CA ALA A 2 19.17 1.51 -15.86
C ALA A 2 19.08 0.55 -14.68
N LEU A 3 18.90 1.07 -13.46
CA LEU A 3 18.73 0.24 -12.28
C LEU A 3 17.50 -0.65 -12.52
N ASN A 4 17.63 -1.96 -12.29
CA ASN A 4 16.50 -2.87 -12.45
C ASN A 4 15.41 -2.48 -11.43
N GLN A 5 14.13 -2.50 -11.80
CA GLN A 5 13.00 -2.08 -10.95
C GLN A 5 12.97 -2.81 -9.60
N HIS A 6 13.46 -4.05 -9.56
CA HIS A 6 13.65 -4.83 -8.33
C HIS A 6 14.84 -4.34 -7.48
N GLU A 7 15.97 -3.97 -8.11
CA GLU A 7 17.10 -3.37 -7.39
C GLU A 7 16.75 -2.02 -6.77
N LEU A 8 15.90 -1.22 -7.44
CA LEU A 8 15.35 0.01 -6.87
C LEU A 8 14.51 -0.27 -5.63
N PHE A 9 13.68 -1.31 -5.67
CA PHE A 9 12.87 -1.71 -4.52
C PHE A 9 13.74 -2.16 -3.34
N ASN A 10 14.78 -2.97 -3.58
CA ASN A 10 15.69 -3.40 -2.52
C ASN A 10 16.42 -2.22 -1.86
N LYS A 11 16.90 -1.25 -2.65
CA LYS A 11 17.46 -0.01 -2.11
C LYS A 11 16.46 0.82 -1.31
N LEU A 12 15.20 0.82 -1.74
CA LEU A 12 14.14 1.46 -0.96
C LEU A 12 13.99 0.73 0.39
N LEU A 13 13.91 -0.60 0.42
CA LEU A 13 13.81 -1.35 1.67
C LEU A 13 14.96 -1.06 2.65
N GLU A 14 16.20 -0.93 2.15
CA GLU A 14 17.34 -0.49 2.95
C GLU A 14 17.09 0.91 3.56
N GLN A 15 16.61 1.88 2.76
CA GLN A 15 16.25 3.22 3.26
C GLN A 15 15.12 3.19 4.29
N LEU A 16 14.21 2.23 4.18
CA LEU A 16 13.11 2.02 5.11
C LEU A 16 13.53 1.28 6.39
N ASN A 17 14.78 0.81 6.49
CA ASN A 17 15.24 -0.13 7.51
C ASN A 17 14.36 -1.41 7.57
N LEU A 18 14.00 -1.94 6.40
CA LEU A 18 13.21 -3.16 6.22
C LEU A 18 13.98 -4.25 5.46
N GLU A 19 15.31 -4.16 5.42
CA GLU A 19 16.20 -5.15 4.79
C GLU A 19 16.00 -6.57 5.32
N ASP A 20 15.72 -6.74 6.61
CA ASP A 20 15.40 -8.04 7.20
C ASP A 20 14.11 -8.66 6.62
N GLN A 21 13.21 -7.83 6.11
CA GLN A 21 11.96 -8.27 5.49
C GLN A 21 12.08 -8.52 3.99
N ALA A 22 13.20 -8.17 3.35
CA ALA A 22 13.40 -8.37 1.92
C ALA A 22 13.26 -9.85 1.49
N ASN A 23 13.56 -10.79 2.40
CA ASN A 23 13.42 -12.23 2.15
C ASN A 23 12.02 -12.79 2.44
N GLN A 24 11.07 -11.97 2.90
CA GLN A 24 9.69 -12.41 3.04
C GLN A 24 9.10 -12.65 1.67
N ALA A 25 8.31 -13.72 1.52
CA ALA A 25 7.67 -14.08 0.25
C ALA A 25 6.90 -12.92 -0.39
N ALA A 26 6.35 -12.01 0.41
CA ALA A 26 5.66 -10.82 -0.05
C ALA A 26 6.58 -9.80 -0.76
N PHE A 27 7.85 -9.68 -0.36
CA PHE A 27 8.80 -8.69 -0.86
C PHE A 27 9.80 -9.26 -1.88
N THR A 28 9.96 -10.58 -1.95
CA THR A 28 10.95 -11.25 -2.80
C THR A 28 10.91 -10.82 -4.28
N ASP A 29 9.72 -10.68 -4.85
CA ASP A 29 9.54 -10.29 -6.26
C ASP A 29 8.92 -8.88 -6.40
N ALA A 30 8.90 -8.12 -5.30
CA ALA A 30 8.36 -6.78 -5.29
C ALA A 30 9.23 -5.83 -6.12
N LYS A 31 8.58 -4.87 -6.78
CA LYS A 31 9.24 -3.90 -7.68
C LYS A 31 8.58 -2.54 -7.62
N ILE A 32 9.38 -1.51 -7.87
CA ILE A 32 8.88 -0.16 -8.15
C ILE A 32 8.60 -0.08 -9.65
N THR A 33 7.33 -0.02 -10.03
CA THR A 33 6.93 0.06 -11.44
C THR A 33 7.07 1.46 -12.00
N ASP A 34 6.78 2.47 -11.18
CA ASP A 34 6.91 3.88 -11.54
C ASP A 34 7.18 4.75 -10.31
N MET A 35 7.82 5.89 -10.51
CA MET A 35 8.04 6.90 -9.48
C MET A 35 7.92 8.28 -10.10
N THR A 36 6.90 9.03 -9.70
CA THR A 36 6.61 10.37 -10.21
C THR A 36 6.84 11.41 -9.13
N VAL A 37 7.64 12.44 -9.45
CA VAL A 37 7.91 13.57 -8.54
C VAL A 37 7.03 14.75 -8.94
N HIS A 38 6.14 15.14 -8.04
CA HIS A 38 5.30 16.33 -8.18
C HIS A 38 5.96 17.52 -7.49
N GLU A 39 6.81 18.24 -8.22
CA GLU A 39 7.58 19.37 -7.69
C GLU A 39 6.69 20.48 -7.09
N LYS A 40 5.55 20.77 -7.73
CA LYS A 40 4.64 21.83 -7.29
C LYS A 40 3.97 21.54 -5.95
N SER A 41 3.58 20.29 -5.71
CA SER A 41 2.95 19.87 -4.45
C SER A 41 3.96 19.33 -3.45
N ARG A 42 5.24 19.21 -3.83
CA ARG A 42 6.31 18.59 -3.04
C ARG A 42 5.90 17.17 -2.59
N THR A 43 5.39 16.40 -3.55
CA THR A 43 4.85 15.05 -3.33
C THR A 43 5.57 14.05 -4.22
N TRP A 44 5.92 12.88 -3.67
CA TRP A 44 6.47 11.77 -4.43
C TRP A 44 5.42 10.67 -4.51
N SER A 45 5.05 10.28 -5.73
CA SER A 45 4.08 9.23 -5.99
C SER A 45 4.77 7.97 -6.47
N PHE A 46 4.63 6.89 -5.71
CA PHE A 46 5.22 5.59 -6.05
C PHE A 46 4.16 4.63 -6.57
N ALA A 47 4.49 3.88 -7.61
CA ALA A 47 3.73 2.71 -8.03
C ALA A 47 4.55 1.46 -7.69
N PHE A 48 3.95 0.58 -6.90
CA PHE A 48 4.55 -0.67 -6.49
C PHE A 48 3.78 -1.85 -7.06
N HIS A 49 4.49 -2.92 -7.31
CA HIS A 49 3.90 -4.20 -7.69
C HIS A 49 4.44 -5.32 -6.82
N PHE A 50 3.54 -6.17 -6.33
CA PHE A 50 3.84 -7.31 -5.47
C PHE A 50 3.22 -8.57 -6.06
N THR A 51 3.83 -9.73 -5.85
CA THR A 51 3.24 -11.01 -6.29
C THR A 51 1.94 -11.30 -5.54
N HIS A 52 1.94 -11.02 -4.23
CA HIS A 52 0.79 -11.30 -3.36
C HIS A 52 0.28 -10.04 -2.67
N ILE A 53 -1.00 -10.03 -2.35
CA ILE A 53 -1.62 -9.01 -1.51
C ILE A 53 -0.90 -9.02 -0.16
N LEU A 54 -0.40 -7.84 0.23
CA LEU A 54 0.30 -7.69 1.50
C LEU A 54 -0.66 -7.99 2.66
N PRO A 55 -0.24 -8.78 3.67
CA PRO A 55 -0.93 -8.81 4.94
C PRO A 55 -1.07 -7.39 5.49
N PHE A 56 -2.22 -7.08 6.09
CA PHE A 56 -2.54 -5.71 6.54
C PHE A 56 -1.46 -5.11 7.46
N GLU A 57 -0.89 -5.91 8.37
CA GLU A 57 0.17 -5.47 9.28
C GLU A 57 1.48 -5.13 8.54
N THR A 58 1.83 -5.94 7.54
CA THR A 58 2.98 -5.69 6.66
C THR A 58 2.79 -4.40 5.87
N PHE A 59 1.60 -4.19 5.30
CA PHE A 59 1.26 -2.95 4.60
C PHE A 59 1.34 -1.73 5.51
N MET A 60 0.76 -1.80 6.71
CA MET A 60 0.78 -0.70 7.67
C MET A 60 2.22 -0.32 8.04
N ASN A 61 3.06 -1.32 8.33
CA ASN A 61 4.45 -1.08 8.64
C ASN A 61 5.21 -0.45 7.46
N PHE A 62 5.04 -1.00 6.26
CA PHE A 62 5.64 -0.48 5.03
C PHE A 62 5.24 0.98 4.77
N SER A 63 3.93 1.27 4.82
CA SER A 63 3.38 2.62 4.61
C SER A 63 3.91 3.64 5.61
N GLN A 64 4.01 3.26 6.89
CA GLN A 64 4.56 4.12 7.94
C GLN A 64 6.04 4.41 7.72
N ARG A 65 6.85 3.37 7.45
CA ARG A 65 8.29 3.52 7.17
C ARG A 65 8.53 4.37 5.94
N LEU A 66 7.76 4.14 4.88
CA LEU A 66 7.83 4.90 3.64
C LEU A 66 7.56 6.39 3.89
N ASN A 67 6.47 6.72 4.59
CA ASN A 67 6.18 8.11 4.94
C ASN A 67 7.29 8.73 5.81
N GLN A 68 7.81 8.00 6.79
CA GLN A 68 8.88 8.48 7.66
C GLN A 68 10.17 8.78 6.89
N ALA A 69 10.59 7.89 6.00
CA ALA A 69 11.85 8.01 5.26
C ALA A 69 11.90 9.25 4.35
N PHE A 70 10.76 9.68 3.82
CA PHE A 70 10.69 10.85 2.93
C PHE A 70 10.10 12.10 3.59
N SER A 71 9.63 12.01 4.85
CA SER A 71 8.92 13.09 5.54
C SER A 71 9.65 14.44 5.59
N GLU A 72 10.98 14.44 5.62
CA GLU A 72 11.79 15.67 5.63
C GLU A 72 11.82 16.38 4.26
N ILE A 73 11.62 15.63 3.17
CA ILE A 73 11.84 16.10 1.81
C ILE A 73 10.55 16.23 0.99
N ALA A 74 9.56 15.37 1.19
CA ALA A 74 8.29 15.38 0.45
C ALA A 74 7.20 14.61 1.19
N SER A 75 5.94 14.92 0.86
CA SER A 75 4.83 14.00 1.16
C SER A 75 4.91 12.79 0.25
N VAL A 76 4.45 11.64 0.73
CA VAL A 76 4.44 10.39 -0.05
C VAL A 76 3.01 10.00 -0.37
N ASP A 77 2.77 9.74 -1.64
CA ASP A 77 1.60 9.01 -2.11
C ASP A 77 2.06 7.71 -2.78
N PHE A 78 1.24 6.67 -2.72
CA PHE A 78 1.59 5.44 -3.41
C PHE A 78 0.38 4.60 -3.81
N ARG A 79 0.60 3.76 -4.82
CA ARG A 79 -0.33 2.73 -5.30
C ARG A 79 0.35 1.38 -5.23
N ILE A 80 -0.41 0.37 -4.84
CA ILE A 80 0.02 -1.02 -4.80
C ILE A 80 -0.87 -1.82 -5.75
N ASP A 81 -0.26 -2.54 -6.69
CA ASP A 81 -0.92 -3.53 -7.53
C ASP A 81 -0.35 -4.93 -7.19
N SER A 82 -1.18 -5.97 -7.29
CA SER A 82 -0.77 -7.36 -7.05
C SER A 82 -1.24 -8.32 -8.14
N ASP A 83 -0.54 -9.44 -8.31
CA ASP A 83 -0.93 -10.51 -9.26
C ASP A 83 -2.11 -11.36 -8.76
N ASP A 84 -2.33 -11.40 -7.44
CA ASP A 84 -3.48 -12.10 -6.85
C ASP A 84 -4.80 -11.54 -7.41
N THR A 85 -5.60 -12.44 -8.00
CA THR A 85 -6.91 -12.12 -8.58
C THR A 85 -8.04 -12.28 -7.56
N GLU A 86 -7.79 -13.02 -6.47
CA GLU A 86 -8.74 -13.27 -5.39
C GLU A 86 -8.08 -12.91 -4.05
N ALA A 87 -8.74 -12.05 -3.28
CA ALA A 87 -8.30 -11.67 -1.95
C ALA A 87 -9.23 -12.30 -0.91
N ASP A 88 -8.68 -12.84 0.17
CA ASP A 88 -9.51 -13.34 1.26
C ASP A 88 -10.36 -12.21 1.89
N ILE A 89 -11.64 -12.49 2.15
CA ILE A 89 -12.59 -11.51 2.71
C ILE A 89 -12.08 -10.93 4.04
N SER A 90 -11.38 -11.72 4.87
CA SER A 90 -10.85 -11.21 6.14
C SER A 90 -9.73 -10.19 5.91
N THR A 91 -8.92 -10.38 4.86
CA THR A 91 -7.90 -9.42 4.44
C THR A 91 -8.57 -8.13 3.96
N ILE A 92 -9.55 -8.22 3.06
CA ILE A 92 -10.31 -7.07 2.56
C ILE A 92 -10.96 -6.31 3.72
N ALA A 93 -11.60 -7.00 4.68
CA ALA A 93 -12.25 -6.36 5.82
C ALA A 93 -11.28 -5.56 6.72
N ARG A 94 -10.04 -6.05 6.89
CA ARG A 94 -9.00 -5.32 7.63
C ARG A 94 -8.54 -4.07 6.88
N TYR A 95 -8.36 -4.17 5.56
CA TYR A 95 -8.07 -3.02 4.71
C TYR A 95 -9.25 -2.03 4.66
N TRP A 96 -10.50 -2.50 4.69
CA TRP A 96 -11.69 -1.67 4.59
C TRP A 96 -11.75 -0.62 5.69
N THR A 97 -11.54 -1.02 6.94
CA THR A 97 -11.52 -0.09 8.09
C THR A 97 -10.45 0.99 7.91
N TRP A 98 -9.27 0.61 7.40
CA TRP A 98 -8.20 1.53 7.12
C TRP A 98 -8.52 2.46 5.94
N ALA A 99 -9.04 1.91 4.84
CA ALA A 99 -9.41 2.67 3.65
C ALA A 99 -10.51 3.69 3.96
N VAL A 100 -11.53 3.31 4.74
CA VAL A 100 -12.60 4.21 5.18
C VAL A 100 -12.03 5.34 6.04
N SER A 101 -11.12 5.04 6.98
CA SER A 101 -10.49 6.09 7.81
C SER A 101 -9.53 7.01 7.04
N HIS A 102 -8.94 6.55 5.94
CA HIS A 102 -8.00 7.32 5.11
C HIS A 102 -8.65 7.93 3.86
N SER A 103 -9.94 7.70 3.63
CA SER A 103 -10.69 8.17 2.45
C SER A 103 -10.99 9.68 2.45
N GLY A 104 -10.73 10.38 3.56
CA GLY A 104 -11.16 11.76 3.75
C GLY A 104 -12.67 11.93 3.94
N LEU A 105 -13.42 10.82 4.08
CA LEU A 105 -14.82 10.86 4.50
C LEU A 105 -14.92 11.44 5.91
N ASN A 106 -16.00 12.17 6.18
CA ASN A 106 -16.21 12.67 7.54
C ASN A 106 -16.36 11.48 8.52
N GLU A 107 -15.92 11.66 9.77
CA GLU A 107 -15.91 10.59 10.77
C GLU A 107 -17.30 9.98 11.06
N GLN A 108 -18.38 10.72 10.83
CA GLN A 108 -19.75 10.22 11.01
C GLN A 108 -20.17 9.28 9.87
N PHE A 109 -19.79 9.59 8.63
CA PHE A 109 -20.02 8.77 7.44
C PHE A 109 -19.14 7.52 7.46
N ALA A 110 -17.86 7.68 7.85
CA ALA A 110 -16.94 6.58 8.05
C ALA A 110 -17.45 5.57 9.09
N ARG A 111 -17.97 6.05 10.23
CA ARG A 111 -18.59 5.18 11.25
C ARG A 111 -19.84 4.48 10.73
N GLN A 112 -20.74 5.18 10.02
CA GLN A 112 -21.94 4.55 9.44
C GLN A 112 -21.61 3.45 8.43
N LEU A 113 -20.57 3.63 7.60
CA LEU A 113 -20.11 2.61 6.65
C LEU A 113 -19.53 1.37 7.36
N CYS A 114 -18.82 1.55 8.47
CA CYS A 114 -18.27 0.44 9.26
C CYS A 114 -19.31 -0.25 10.17
N GLU A 115 -20.32 0.48 10.64
CA GLU A 115 -21.37 -0.04 11.54
C GLU A 115 -22.56 -0.66 10.79
N GLY A 116 -22.80 -0.27 9.53
CA GLY A 116 -24.00 -0.62 8.76
C GLY A 116 -23.88 -1.85 7.86
N SER A 117 -22.70 -2.16 7.33
CA SER A 117 -22.53 -3.24 6.35
C SER A 117 -21.14 -3.86 6.47
N THR A 118 -21.06 -5.16 6.79
CA THR A 118 -19.86 -5.94 6.47
C THR A 118 -19.81 -6.08 4.95
N PRO A 119 -18.78 -5.56 4.25
CA PRO A 119 -18.72 -5.66 2.79
C PRO A 119 -18.81 -7.14 2.38
N THR A 120 -19.76 -7.44 1.50
CA THR A 120 -19.94 -8.79 0.94
C THR A 120 -19.47 -8.79 -0.50
N MET A 121 -18.78 -9.86 -0.90
CA MET A 121 -18.41 -10.05 -2.31
C MET A 121 -19.62 -10.56 -3.09
N ASP A 122 -19.93 -9.89 -4.19
CA ASP A 122 -20.77 -10.42 -5.26
C ASP A 122 -19.89 -10.58 -6.51
N GLY A 123 -19.27 -11.76 -6.65
CA GLY A 123 -18.26 -12.02 -7.68
C GLY A 123 -16.98 -11.19 -7.47
N GLU A 124 -16.55 -10.44 -8.49
CA GLU A 124 -15.35 -9.59 -8.46
C GLU A 124 -15.59 -8.16 -7.91
N ARG A 125 -16.80 -7.87 -7.41
CA ARG A 125 -17.15 -6.53 -6.92
C ARG A 125 -17.48 -6.53 -5.44
N VAL A 126 -16.94 -5.54 -4.74
CA VAL A 126 -17.29 -5.24 -3.35
C VAL A 126 -18.55 -4.38 -3.35
N ILE A 127 -19.60 -4.86 -2.69
CA ILE A 127 -20.88 -4.15 -2.56
C ILE A 127 -21.14 -3.84 -1.06
N ILE A 128 -21.76 -2.69 -0.81
CA ILE A 128 -22.17 -2.18 0.52
C ILE A 128 -23.68 -2.04 0.56
#